data_AF-A0A838IJM1-F1
#
_entry.id   AF-A0A838IJM1-F1
#
_cell.length_a   1.000
_cell.length_b   1.000
_cell.length_c   1.000
_cell.angle_alpha   90.00
_cell.angle_beta   90.00
_cell.angle_gamma   90.00
#
_symmetry.space_group_name_H-M   'P 1'
#
loop_
_entity.id
_entity.type
_entity.pdbx_description
1 polymer ?
#
loop_
_entity_poly.entity_id
_entity_poly.type
_entity_poly.pdbx_seq_one_letter_code
_entity_poly.pdbx_strand_id
1 'polypeptide(L)'
;MHSARTYTLQFAMFLILIGCFACSEALDEHTTAQESVVVVDANDDDGKSDSLEELSARIEGMTVWFRPVVEALPGSGETMRWVVRGRTSHNLTAVSAATAQAALSGARSVSARKFEVELSHVELGQMLATDGRLYLRLSTASGRTAYAMFKPRVQVATQRGSSAIFVWKNLTPLSLADGVGFRGRLTANSALAQAHASRAGIDVFADGPRHFHVDFTAYALLAAAFDASTPLVFAATNERGVEVRREAVLATRAAEIGVSWSAPFASWPEAALADGLHTRFASDLRAALEGHYARYGSDIVASGGNSLADARASVDVGQIEELADPDDDPYGHDFSSVQVLVHPDVSFPGSGAVWFGAYERDGGALIGVYSFN
;
A
#
# COMPACT_ATOMS: atom_id res chain seq x y z
N MET A 1 30.03 28.91 18.10
CA MET A 1 28.66 29.28 18.52
C MET A 1 27.96 30.05 17.39
N HIS A 2 27.65 29.42 16.25
CA HIS A 2 26.88 29.99 15.14
C HIS A 2 26.28 28.83 14.32
N SER A 3 25.27 28.14 14.85
CA SER A 3 24.42 27.21 14.08
C SER A 3 23.21 26.77 14.90
N ALA A 4 22.24 27.67 15.07
CA ALA A 4 20.95 27.34 15.70
C ALA A 4 19.76 28.13 15.13
N ARG A 5 19.96 28.95 14.09
CA ARG A 5 18.92 29.85 13.56
C ARG A 5 18.33 29.43 12.21
N THR A 6 18.83 28.36 11.58
CA THR A 6 18.39 27.96 10.22
C THR A 6 17.21 26.98 10.24
N TYR A 7 17.01 26.21 11.32
CA TYR A 7 15.97 25.18 11.38
C TYR A 7 14.55 25.71 11.67
N THR A 8 14.42 26.93 12.20
CA THR A 8 13.10 27.50 12.55
C THR A 8 12.33 28.02 11.34
N LEU A 9 13.02 28.38 10.25
CA LEU A 9 12.39 28.89 9.02
C LEU A 9 11.78 27.79 8.14
N GLN A 10 12.33 26.57 8.17
CA GLN A 10 11.74 25.42 7.45
C GLN A 10 10.43 24.95 8.10
N PHE A 11 10.34 24.97 9.43
CA PHE A 11 9.11 24.58 10.16
C PHE A 11 7.96 25.59 9.97
N ALA A 12 8.26 26.89 9.91
CA ALA A 12 7.25 27.92 9.69
C ALA A 12 6.65 27.86 8.27
N MET A 13 7.44 27.46 7.27
CA MET A 13 6.96 27.33 5.88
C MET A 13 6.06 26.10 5.69
N PHE A 14 6.29 25.03 6.47
CA PHE A 14 5.47 23.81 6.44
C PHE A 14 4.06 24.04 7.02
N LEU A 15 3.93 24.87 8.06
CA LEU A 15 2.64 25.23 8.67
C LEU A 15 1.77 26.12 7.77
N ILE A 16 2.38 26.92 6.88
CA ILE A 16 1.64 27.82 5.97
C ILE A 16 1.04 27.04 4.79
N LEU A 17 1.69 25.98 4.31
CA LEU A 17 1.18 25.14 3.21
C LEU A 17 -0.03 24.28 3.62
N ILE A 18 -0.05 23.78 4.87
CA ILE A 18 -1.22 23.09 5.43
C ILE A 18 -2.37 24.08 5.68
N GLY A 19 -2.05 25.30 6.12
CA GLY A 19 -3.03 26.37 6.34
C GLY A 19 -3.71 26.89 5.06
N CYS A 20 -3.02 26.89 3.92
CA CYS A 20 -3.58 27.35 2.65
C CYS A 20 -4.63 26.39 2.04
N PHE A 21 -4.67 25.13 2.45
CA PHE A 21 -5.78 24.21 2.08
C PHE A 21 -6.96 24.27 3.06
N ALA A 22 -6.76 24.77 4.29
CA ALA A 22 -7.78 24.77 5.34
C ALA A 22 -8.50 26.12 5.52
N CYS A 23 -7.96 27.24 5.02
CA CYS A 23 -8.53 28.57 5.24
C CYS A 23 -9.14 29.17 3.96
N SER A 24 -10.26 28.62 3.48
CA SER A 24 -11.19 29.32 2.57
C SER A 24 -12.47 28.49 2.34
N GLU A 25 -13.31 28.30 3.35
CA GLU A 25 -14.75 28.05 3.15
C GLU A 25 -15.48 28.21 4.48
N ALA A 26 -15.96 29.43 4.73
CA ALA A 26 -16.88 29.74 5.81
C ALA A 26 -18.31 29.57 5.30
N LEU A 27 -19.04 28.67 5.96
CA LEU A 27 -20.50 28.50 6.00
C LEU A 27 -21.27 28.60 4.68
N ASP A 28 -21.61 27.44 4.12
CA ASP A 28 -22.90 27.24 3.47
C ASP A 28 -23.61 26.01 4.07
N GLU A 29 -24.92 26.14 4.12
CA GLU A 29 -25.92 25.35 4.85
C GLU A 29 -25.79 23.83 4.65
N HIS A 30 -25.88 23.08 5.75
CA HIS A 30 -25.83 21.61 5.82
C HIS A 30 -26.94 20.96 4.99
N THR A 31 -26.68 20.78 3.70
CA THR A 31 -27.20 19.61 2.98
C THR A 31 -26.27 18.47 3.37
N THR A 32 -26.79 17.36 3.91
CA THR A 32 -25.98 16.15 4.14
C THR A 32 -25.44 15.68 2.80
N ALA A 33 -24.25 16.16 2.45
CA ALA A 33 -23.62 15.90 1.17
C ALA A 33 -23.43 14.39 1.06
N GLN A 34 -24.13 13.78 0.11
CA GLN A 34 -24.05 12.36 -0.13
C GLN A 34 -22.65 12.04 -0.66
N GLU A 35 -21.84 11.36 0.15
CA GLU A 35 -20.52 10.90 -0.23
C GLU A 35 -20.64 9.58 -1.00
N SER A 36 -19.76 9.38 -1.98
CA SER A 36 -19.64 8.08 -2.66
C SER A 36 -18.20 7.59 -2.58
N VAL A 37 -18.04 6.38 -2.06
CA VAL A 37 -16.79 5.63 -2.08
C VAL A 37 -17.07 4.31 -2.75
N VAL A 38 -16.26 4.01 -3.77
CA VAL A 38 -16.23 2.69 -4.38
C VAL A 38 -14.91 2.07 -3.97
N VAL A 39 -14.98 1.11 -3.04
CA VAL A 39 -13.86 0.22 -2.74
C VAL A 39 -13.82 -0.81 -3.84
N VAL A 40 -12.68 -0.91 -4.53
CA VAL A 40 -12.48 -1.90 -5.59
C VAL A 40 -11.86 -3.12 -4.93
N ASP A 41 -12.71 -4.12 -4.68
CA ASP A 41 -12.28 -5.36 -4.02
C ASP A 41 -11.05 -5.95 -4.75
N ALA A 42 -10.04 -6.28 -3.95
CA ALA A 42 -8.79 -6.82 -4.46
C ALA A 42 -8.91 -8.27 -4.95
N ASN A 43 -9.92 -8.98 -4.44
CA ASN A 43 -10.10 -10.41 -4.61
C ASN A 43 -11.22 -10.78 -5.59
N ASP A 44 -11.84 -9.81 -6.25
CA ASP A 44 -12.89 -10.04 -7.24
C ASP A 44 -12.27 -10.64 -8.54
N ASP A 45 -11.92 -11.92 -8.47
CA ASP A 45 -11.42 -12.79 -9.56
C ASP A 45 -12.56 -13.19 -10.53
N ASP A 46 -13.79 -12.68 -10.33
CA ASP A 46 -14.99 -13.02 -11.09
C ASP A 46 -14.98 -12.57 -12.57
N GLY A 47 -13.85 -12.07 -13.08
CA GLY A 47 -13.64 -11.72 -14.49
C GLY A 47 -14.52 -10.59 -15.02
N LYS A 48 -15.47 -10.08 -14.22
CA LYS A 48 -16.33 -8.92 -14.58
C LYS A 48 -15.58 -7.59 -14.41
N SER A 49 -14.68 -7.52 -13.42
CA SER A 49 -13.79 -6.39 -13.15
C SER A 49 -12.75 -6.18 -14.27
N ASP A 50 -12.29 -7.27 -14.92
CA ASP A 50 -11.28 -7.20 -15.99
C ASP A 50 -11.78 -6.49 -17.28
N SER A 51 -13.09 -6.25 -17.41
CA SER A 51 -13.67 -5.54 -18.57
C SER A 51 -13.82 -4.02 -18.38
N LEU A 52 -13.62 -3.50 -17.18
CA LEU A 52 -13.73 -2.07 -16.88
C LEU A 52 -12.33 -1.48 -16.74
N GLU A 53 -11.67 -1.19 -17.88
CA GLU A 53 -10.44 -0.39 -17.94
C GLU A 53 -10.59 1.00 -17.27
N GLU A 54 -11.82 1.39 -16.95
CA GLU A 54 -12.18 2.68 -16.41
C GLU A 54 -13.10 2.50 -15.18
N LEU A 55 -12.60 2.89 -14.02
CA LEU A 55 -13.33 2.85 -12.76
C LEU A 55 -14.11 4.15 -12.60
N SER A 56 -15.30 4.13 -11.98
CA SER A 56 -16.12 5.34 -11.82
C SER A 56 -16.72 5.51 -10.44
N ALA A 57 -16.66 6.72 -9.92
CA ALA A 57 -17.35 7.15 -8.69
C ALA A 57 -18.40 8.20 -9.04
N ARG A 58 -19.52 8.22 -8.31
CA ARG A 58 -20.66 9.08 -8.63
C ARG A 58 -21.28 9.69 -7.37
N ILE A 59 -21.41 11.01 -7.41
CA ILE A 59 -22.23 11.81 -6.49
C ILE A 59 -23.40 12.44 -7.23
N GLU A 60 -24.29 13.09 -6.48
CA GLU A 60 -25.40 13.84 -7.07
C GLU A 60 -24.88 14.85 -8.09
N GLY A 61 -25.31 14.70 -9.34
CA GLY A 61 -24.92 15.56 -10.45
C GLY A 61 -23.56 15.26 -11.08
N MET A 62 -22.65 14.49 -10.47
CA MET A 62 -21.30 14.31 -11.02
C MET A 62 -20.83 12.86 -11.02
N THR A 63 -20.21 12.45 -12.13
CA THR A 63 -19.48 11.19 -12.23
C THR A 63 -18.04 11.49 -12.64
N VAL A 64 -17.11 10.84 -11.94
CA VAL A 64 -15.68 10.89 -12.24
C VAL A 64 -15.25 9.50 -12.60
N TRP A 65 -14.51 9.40 -13.69
CA TRP A 65 -13.92 8.17 -14.16
C TRP A 65 -12.39 8.26 -14.07
N PHE A 66 -11.76 7.16 -13.67
CA PHE A 66 -10.32 7.04 -13.49
C PHE A 66 -9.77 5.88 -14.32
N ARG A 67 -8.61 6.12 -14.93
CA ARG A 67 -7.80 5.14 -15.64
C ARG A 67 -6.33 5.38 -15.30
N PRO A 68 -5.75 4.63 -14.36
CA PRO A 68 -4.31 4.67 -14.14
C PRO A 68 -3.60 4.10 -15.36
N VAL A 69 -2.60 4.81 -15.87
CA VAL A 69 -1.76 4.36 -16.98
C VAL A 69 -0.31 4.67 -16.64
N VAL A 70 0.58 3.73 -16.92
CA VAL A 70 2.02 4.00 -16.85
C VAL A 70 2.49 4.33 -18.27
N GLU A 71 3.29 5.36 -18.44
CA GLU A 71 3.79 5.81 -19.76
C GLU A 71 5.30 6.03 -19.74
N ALA A 72 5.99 5.65 -20.81
CA ALA A 72 7.37 6.09 -21.02
C ALA A 72 7.40 7.59 -21.33
N LEU A 73 8.33 8.34 -20.74
CA LEU A 73 8.53 9.74 -21.08
C LEU A 73 9.05 9.85 -22.53
N PRO A 74 8.45 10.73 -23.36
CA PRO A 74 8.93 10.96 -24.71
C PRO A 74 10.40 11.41 -24.70
N GLY A 75 11.27 10.65 -25.37
CA GLY A 75 12.66 11.03 -25.61
C GLY A 75 13.67 10.65 -24.52
N SER A 76 13.26 10.10 -23.37
CA SER A 76 14.22 9.64 -22.36
C SER A 76 14.45 8.13 -22.33
N GLY A 77 13.62 7.32 -23.01
CA GLY A 77 13.78 5.87 -23.20
C GLY A 77 13.71 5.00 -21.94
N GLU A 78 14.15 5.54 -20.81
CA GLU A 78 14.32 4.87 -19.53
C GLU A 78 13.44 5.51 -18.45
N THR A 79 13.12 6.80 -18.53
CA THR A 79 12.31 7.41 -17.47
C THR A 79 10.82 7.10 -17.68
N MET A 80 10.25 6.29 -16.80
CA MET A 80 8.80 6.08 -16.73
C MET A 80 8.14 7.23 -15.98
N ARG A 81 7.00 7.69 -16.49
CA ARG A 81 6.05 8.53 -15.74
C ARG A 81 4.78 7.76 -15.49
N TRP A 82 4.14 8.04 -14.38
CA TRP A 82 2.86 7.45 -14.06
C TRP A 82 1.78 8.50 -14.22
N VAL A 83 0.71 8.18 -14.95
CA VAL A 83 -0.33 9.13 -15.32
C VAL A 83 -1.68 8.60 -14.89
N VAL A 84 -2.33 9.29 -13.95
CA VAL A 84 -3.77 9.09 -13.71
C VAL A 84 -4.52 9.88 -14.75
N ARG A 85 -5.13 9.18 -15.71
CA ARG A 85 -6.11 9.79 -16.60
C ARG A 85 -7.47 9.75 -15.94
N GLY A 86 -8.23 10.82 -16.13
CA GLY A 86 -9.63 10.80 -15.76
C GLY A 86 -10.51 11.63 -16.66
N ARG A 87 -11.81 11.37 -16.55
CA ARG A 87 -12.84 12.17 -17.20
C ARG A 87 -13.98 12.47 -16.23
N THR A 88 -14.74 13.51 -16.55
CA THR A 88 -15.85 13.99 -15.71
C THR A 88 -17.12 14.16 -16.54
N SER A 89 -18.28 14.03 -15.90
CA SER A 89 -19.57 14.29 -16.58
C SER A 89 -19.81 15.78 -16.81
N HIS A 90 -19.07 16.64 -16.10
CA HIS A 90 -19.12 18.09 -16.13
C HIS A 90 -17.88 18.69 -16.78
N ASN A 91 -18.03 19.89 -17.35
CA ASN A 91 -16.89 20.64 -17.85
C ASN A 91 -16.05 21.18 -16.68
N LEU A 92 -14.74 21.08 -16.80
CA LEU A 92 -13.74 21.53 -15.85
C LEU A 92 -13.16 22.87 -16.29
N THR A 93 -12.95 23.76 -15.32
CA THR A 93 -12.21 25.01 -15.48
C THR A 93 -10.80 24.89 -14.92
N ALA A 94 -10.60 24.06 -13.88
CA ALA A 94 -9.30 23.77 -13.31
C ALA A 94 -9.26 22.38 -12.66
N VAL A 95 -8.06 21.82 -12.56
CA VAL A 95 -7.74 20.60 -11.82
C VAL A 95 -6.46 20.84 -11.04
N SER A 96 -6.45 20.48 -9.77
CA SER A 96 -5.22 20.41 -8.96
C SER A 96 -5.18 19.08 -8.22
N ALA A 97 -3.97 18.61 -7.90
CA ALA A 97 -3.78 17.36 -7.18
C ALA A 97 -2.88 17.56 -5.96
N ALA A 98 -3.06 16.71 -4.95
CA ALA A 98 -2.25 16.65 -3.75
C ALA A 98 -2.28 15.24 -3.16
N THR A 99 -1.26 14.90 -2.38
CA THR A 99 -1.33 13.86 -1.35
C THR A 99 -1.58 14.54 0.01
N ALA A 100 -1.71 13.82 1.12
CA ALA A 100 -1.75 14.50 2.42
C ALA A 100 -0.45 15.25 2.77
N GLN A 101 0.68 14.83 2.21
CA GLN A 101 1.99 15.37 2.54
C GLN A 101 2.38 16.56 1.65
N ALA A 102 1.92 16.60 0.39
CA ALA A 102 2.34 17.62 -0.56
C ALA A 102 1.33 17.91 -1.68
N ALA A 103 1.32 19.15 -2.14
CA ALA A 103 0.67 19.52 -3.40
C ALA A 103 1.50 19.01 -4.59
N LEU A 104 0.82 18.52 -5.62
CA LEU A 104 1.43 17.96 -6.83
C LEU A 104 1.29 18.94 -8.00
N SER A 105 2.38 19.16 -8.73
CA SER A 105 2.40 20.07 -9.88
C SER A 105 1.97 19.41 -11.20
N GLY A 106 1.91 18.08 -11.25
CA GLY A 106 1.61 17.30 -12.46
C GLY A 106 0.15 17.26 -12.89
N ALA A 107 -0.76 17.97 -12.20
CA ALA A 107 -2.18 17.96 -12.51
C ALA A 107 -2.55 18.98 -13.59
N ARG A 108 -3.29 18.55 -14.62
CA ARG A 108 -3.73 19.43 -15.71
C ARG A 108 -5.03 18.96 -16.36
N SER A 109 -5.78 19.91 -16.90
CA SER A 109 -6.90 19.63 -17.79
C SER A 109 -6.39 19.38 -19.22
N VAL A 110 -6.82 18.27 -19.83
CA VAL A 110 -6.48 17.90 -21.22
C VAL A 110 -7.56 18.37 -22.18
N SER A 111 -8.81 18.40 -21.72
CA SER A 111 -9.96 18.93 -22.47
C SER A 111 -11.03 19.36 -21.47
N ALA A 112 -12.13 19.95 -21.96
CA ALA A 112 -13.24 20.37 -21.11
C ALA A 112 -13.70 19.30 -20.11
N ARG A 113 -13.57 18.00 -20.41
CA ARG A 113 -14.03 16.92 -19.52
C ARG A 113 -12.96 15.87 -19.21
N LYS A 114 -11.69 16.14 -19.51
CA LYS A 114 -10.60 15.17 -19.32
C LYS A 114 -9.45 15.82 -18.59
N PHE A 115 -8.81 15.07 -17.71
CA PHE A 115 -7.65 15.52 -16.96
C PHE A 115 -6.59 14.43 -16.89
N GLU A 116 -5.38 14.87 -16.57
CA GLU A 116 -4.22 14.03 -16.32
C GLU A 116 -3.54 14.49 -15.04
N VAL A 117 -3.06 13.55 -14.25
CA VAL A 117 -2.15 13.80 -13.12
C VAL A 117 -0.91 12.96 -13.32
N GLU A 118 0.21 13.64 -13.57
CA GLU A 118 1.51 13.01 -13.67
C GLU A 118 2.14 12.87 -12.27
N LEU A 119 2.59 11.66 -11.95
CA LEU A 119 3.37 11.33 -10.76
C LEU A 119 4.75 10.83 -11.18
N SER A 120 5.77 11.35 -10.51
CA SER A 120 7.12 10.78 -10.55
C SER A 120 7.15 9.42 -9.85
N HIS A 121 8.20 8.63 -10.11
CA HIS A 121 8.42 7.36 -9.41
C HIS A 121 8.62 7.55 -7.90
N VAL A 122 9.13 8.70 -7.47
CA VAL A 122 9.30 9.03 -6.04
C VAL A 122 7.94 9.30 -5.39
N GLU A 123 7.11 10.15 -6.00
CA GLU A 123 5.78 10.48 -5.48
C GLU A 123 4.88 9.24 -5.42
N LEU A 124 4.85 8.45 -6.50
CA LEU A 124 4.07 7.22 -6.52
C LEU A 124 4.63 6.16 -5.57
N GLY A 125 5.96 6.03 -5.49
CA GLY A 125 6.62 5.13 -4.55
C GLY A 125 6.23 5.46 -3.11
N GLN A 126 6.28 6.74 -2.72
CA GLN A 126 5.85 7.21 -1.40
C GLN A 126 4.36 6.94 -1.16
N MET A 127 3.50 7.25 -2.14
CA MET A 127 2.07 6.96 -2.02
C MET A 127 1.79 5.48 -1.80
N LEU A 128 2.44 4.59 -2.57
CA LEU A 128 2.31 3.15 -2.38
C LEU A 128 2.91 2.69 -1.04
N ALA A 129 3.96 3.37 -0.54
CA ALA A 129 4.61 3.04 0.72
C ALA A 129 3.73 3.30 1.93
N THR A 130 3.03 4.43 1.92
CA THR A 130 2.23 4.91 3.05
C THR A 130 0.76 4.58 2.89
N ASP A 131 0.41 3.70 1.95
CA ASP A 131 -0.97 3.41 1.56
C ASP A 131 -1.79 4.70 1.27
N GLY A 132 -1.09 5.71 0.75
CA GLY A 132 -1.55 7.08 0.59
C GLY A 132 -2.52 7.28 -0.57
N ARG A 133 -3.26 8.39 -0.52
CA ARG A 133 -4.30 8.71 -1.50
C ARG A 133 -3.93 9.92 -2.34
N LEU A 134 -4.32 9.88 -3.61
CA LEU A 134 -4.29 11.02 -4.51
C LEU A 134 -5.62 11.77 -4.37
N TYR A 135 -5.54 13.02 -3.93
CA TYR A 135 -6.68 13.91 -3.81
C TYR A 135 -6.69 14.91 -4.96
N LEU A 136 -7.83 15.02 -5.62
CA LEU A 136 -8.07 15.94 -6.72
C LEU A 136 -9.10 16.97 -6.34
N ARG A 137 -8.82 18.23 -6.66
CA ARG A 137 -9.80 19.31 -6.65
C ARG A 137 -10.22 19.59 -8.10
N LEU A 138 -11.50 19.43 -8.37
CA LEU A 138 -12.11 19.53 -9.70
C LEU A 138 -13.04 20.75 -9.72
N SER A 139 -12.53 21.88 -10.19
CA SER A 139 -13.33 23.10 -10.36
C SER A 139 -14.13 22.98 -11.66
N THR A 140 -15.45 23.09 -11.56
CA THR A 140 -16.36 22.91 -12.70
C THR A 140 -16.79 24.24 -13.32
N ALA A 141 -17.23 24.22 -14.57
CA ALA A 141 -17.73 25.39 -15.29
C ALA A 141 -19.04 25.95 -14.71
N SER A 142 -19.76 25.21 -13.87
CA SER A 142 -20.92 25.72 -13.12
C SER A 142 -20.54 26.50 -11.86
N GLY A 143 -19.24 26.60 -11.55
CA GLY A 143 -18.74 27.27 -10.35
C GLY A 143 -18.66 26.36 -9.11
N ARG A 144 -19.15 25.12 -9.19
CA ARG A 144 -19.04 24.14 -8.10
C ARG A 144 -17.65 23.49 -8.11
N THR A 145 -17.15 23.15 -6.93
CA THR A 145 -15.92 22.35 -6.78
C THR A 145 -16.29 20.96 -6.29
N ALA A 146 -15.92 19.94 -7.04
CA ALA A 146 -15.95 18.55 -6.56
C ALA A 146 -14.55 18.13 -6.13
N TYR A 147 -14.49 17.17 -5.23
CA TYR A 147 -13.26 16.50 -4.83
C TYR A 147 -13.33 15.06 -5.29
N ALA A 148 -12.22 14.53 -5.76
CA ALA A 148 -12.11 13.12 -6.12
C ALA A 148 -10.88 12.52 -5.44
N MET A 149 -10.97 11.23 -5.15
CA MET A 149 -9.92 10.47 -4.51
C MET A 149 -9.59 9.26 -5.37
N PHE A 150 -8.30 8.94 -5.44
CA PHE A 150 -7.80 7.76 -6.10
C PHE A 150 -6.69 7.16 -5.24
N LYS A 151 -6.79 5.87 -4.91
CA LYS A 151 -5.77 5.12 -4.18
C LYS A 151 -5.08 4.13 -5.12
N PRO A 152 -3.82 4.33 -5.50
CA PRO A 152 -3.10 3.36 -6.33
C PRO A 152 -2.81 2.09 -5.55
N ARG A 153 -2.78 0.96 -6.25
CA ARG A 153 -2.12 -0.26 -5.78
C ARG A 153 -1.38 -0.94 -6.92
N VAL A 154 -0.30 -1.66 -6.60
CA VAL A 154 0.38 -2.54 -7.55
C VAL A 154 0.21 -3.98 -7.06
N GLN A 155 -0.16 -4.87 -7.97
CA GLN A 155 -0.36 -6.29 -7.63
C GLN A 155 -0.01 -7.19 -8.81
N VAL A 156 0.13 -8.48 -8.53
CA VAL A 156 0.16 -9.51 -9.58
C VAL A 156 -1.23 -9.64 -10.20
N ALA A 157 -1.35 -9.26 -11.48
CA ALA A 157 -2.60 -9.33 -12.23
C ALA A 157 -2.84 -10.71 -12.83
N THR A 158 -1.81 -11.29 -13.45
CA THR A 158 -1.89 -12.65 -14.00
C THR A 158 -0.60 -13.40 -13.74
N GLN A 159 -0.68 -14.73 -13.66
CA GLN A 159 0.49 -15.58 -13.54
C GLN A 159 0.30 -16.89 -14.30
N ARG A 160 1.37 -17.43 -14.88
CA ARG A 160 1.35 -18.62 -15.75
C ARG A 160 2.62 -19.45 -15.57
N GLY A 161 2.59 -20.69 -16.04
CA GLY A 161 3.74 -21.60 -15.95
C GLY A 161 3.59 -22.62 -14.84
N SER A 162 4.72 -23.06 -14.28
CA SER A 162 4.78 -24.15 -13.29
C SER A 162 3.92 -23.85 -12.06
N SER A 163 3.21 -24.85 -11.55
CA SER A 163 2.52 -24.77 -10.25
C SER A 163 3.47 -24.97 -9.06
N ALA A 164 4.75 -25.27 -9.32
CA ALA A 164 5.76 -25.42 -8.29
C ALA A 164 6.17 -24.11 -7.62
N ILE A 165 5.87 -22.96 -8.25
CA ILE A 165 6.09 -21.62 -7.72
C ILE A 165 4.75 -20.90 -7.74
N PHE A 166 4.37 -20.33 -6.61
CA PHE A 166 3.21 -19.47 -6.45
C PHE A 166 3.69 -18.05 -6.12
N VAL A 167 3.25 -17.07 -6.91
CA VAL A 167 3.52 -15.65 -6.65
C VAL A 167 2.31 -15.06 -5.94
N TRP A 168 2.53 -14.51 -4.75
CA TRP A 168 1.46 -13.87 -3.99
C TRP A 168 1.03 -12.56 -4.66
N LYS A 169 -0.27 -12.23 -4.58
CA LYS A 169 -0.83 -11.05 -5.25
C LYS A 169 -0.32 -9.74 -4.64
N ASN A 170 -0.16 -9.72 -3.31
CA ASN A 170 0.11 -8.51 -2.53
C ASN A 170 1.61 -8.22 -2.41
N LEU A 171 1.91 -6.93 -2.26
CA LEU A 171 3.25 -6.40 -2.05
C LEU A 171 3.25 -5.55 -0.78
N THR A 172 4.22 -5.75 0.09
CA THR A 172 4.38 -5.00 1.33
C THR A 172 5.42 -3.90 1.12
N PRO A 173 5.17 -2.64 1.49
CA PRO A 173 6.17 -1.60 1.37
C PRO A 173 7.36 -1.85 2.31
N LEU A 174 8.56 -1.45 1.88
CA LEU A 174 9.80 -1.53 2.65
C LEU A 174 10.45 -0.16 2.73
N SER A 175 10.99 0.18 3.89
CA SER A 175 11.93 1.29 4.03
C SER A 175 13.34 0.82 3.68
N LEU A 176 13.92 1.36 2.62
CA LEU A 176 15.30 1.10 2.20
C LEU A 176 16.18 2.32 2.51
N ALA A 177 17.50 2.11 2.58
CA ALA A 177 18.44 3.19 2.89
C ALA A 177 18.41 4.33 1.85
N ASP A 178 18.03 4.01 0.61
CA ASP A 178 17.96 4.91 -0.54
C ASP A 178 16.53 5.29 -0.96
N GLY A 179 15.51 4.86 -0.21
CA GLY A 179 14.12 5.24 -0.47
C GLY A 179 13.11 4.17 -0.08
N VAL A 180 12.11 3.97 -0.94
CA VAL A 180 11.04 2.98 -0.74
C VAL A 180 11.32 1.77 -1.63
N GLY A 181 11.25 0.59 -1.03
CA GLY A 181 11.15 -0.68 -1.73
C GLY A 181 9.79 -1.33 -1.53
N PHE A 182 9.59 -2.48 -2.17
CA PHE A 182 8.41 -3.31 -1.99
C PHE A 182 8.84 -4.76 -1.91
N ARG A 183 8.23 -5.54 -1.02
CA ARG A 183 8.47 -6.97 -0.84
C ARG A 183 7.26 -7.75 -1.32
N GLY A 184 7.47 -8.57 -2.34
CA GLY A 184 6.57 -9.67 -2.67
C GLY A 184 6.96 -10.96 -1.97
N ARG A 185 6.06 -11.95 -2.02
CA ARG A 185 6.31 -13.29 -1.52
C ARG A 185 6.17 -14.31 -2.65
N LEU A 186 7.03 -15.33 -2.63
CA LEU A 186 6.87 -16.55 -3.42
C LEU A 186 6.78 -17.74 -2.48
N THR A 187 5.94 -18.71 -2.84
CA THR A 187 5.88 -19.99 -2.16
C THR A 187 6.09 -21.13 -3.14
N ALA A 188 6.86 -22.12 -2.72
CA ALA A 188 7.14 -23.31 -3.50
C ALA A 188 6.49 -24.55 -2.86
N ASN A 189 6.02 -25.47 -3.70
CA ASN A 189 5.42 -26.72 -3.21
C ASN A 189 6.47 -27.76 -2.75
N SER A 190 7.75 -27.56 -3.11
CA SER A 190 8.91 -28.36 -2.70
C SER A 190 10.10 -27.46 -2.41
N ALA A 191 11.18 -27.98 -1.83
CA ALA A 191 12.36 -27.14 -1.64
C ALA A 191 12.94 -26.71 -2.99
N LEU A 192 13.38 -25.45 -3.08
CA LEU A 192 14.07 -24.90 -4.26
C LEU A 192 15.46 -24.41 -3.86
N ALA A 193 16.47 -24.71 -4.68
CA ALA A 193 17.86 -24.42 -4.33
C ALA A 193 18.22 -22.94 -4.51
N GLN A 194 17.74 -22.31 -5.59
CA GLN A 194 17.98 -20.91 -5.93
C GLN A 194 16.80 -20.40 -6.73
N ALA A 195 16.24 -19.26 -6.36
CA ALA A 195 15.22 -18.56 -7.14
C ALA A 195 15.79 -17.22 -7.62
N HIS A 196 15.46 -16.81 -8.83
CA HIS A 196 15.88 -15.52 -9.40
C HIS A 196 14.77 -14.92 -10.26
N ALA A 197 14.81 -13.60 -10.43
CA ALA A 197 13.91 -12.83 -11.30
C ALA A 197 14.61 -12.44 -12.61
N SER A 198 13.83 -12.27 -13.69
CA SER A 198 14.37 -11.94 -15.02
C SER A 198 14.81 -10.48 -15.22
N ARG A 199 14.53 -9.58 -14.27
CA ARG A 199 14.82 -8.14 -14.40
C ARG A 199 15.77 -7.65 -13.32
N ALA A 200 16.63 -6.70 -13.67
CA ALA A 200 17.50 -6.00 -12.72
C ALA A 200 16.69 -5.15 -11.73
N GLY A 201 17.23 -4.97 -10.52
CA GLY A 201 16.56 -4.22 -9.44
C GLY A 201 15.43 -4.99 -8.76
N ILE A 202 15.35 -6.30 -9.00
CA ILE A 202 14.48 -7.25 -8.31
C ILE A 202 15.38 -8.33 -7.72
N ASP A 203 15.45 -8.37 -6.40
CA ASP A 203 16.25 -9.35 -5.68
C ASP A 203 15.35 -10.44 -5.09
N VAL A 204 15.79 -11.69 -5.17
CA VAL A 204 15.05 -12.84 -4.64
C VAL A 204 15.88 -13.51 -3.56
N PHE A 205 15.31 -13.63 -2.36
CA PHE A 205 15.99 -14.18 -1.19
C PHE A 205 15.21 -15.36 -0.65
N ALA A 206 15.91 -16.41 -0.23
CA ALA A 206 15.28 -17.53 0.45
C ALA A 206 14.96 -17.16 1.90
N ASP A 207 13.70 -17.36 2.29
CA ASP A 207 13.17 -17.23 3.65
C ASP A 207 12.81 -18.64 4.18
N GLY A 208 13.73 -19.58 3.99
CA GLY A 208 13.52 -21.01 4.24
C GLY A 208 13.44 -21.84 2.96
N PRO A 209 13.16 -23.15 3.09
CA PRO A 209 13.27 -24.09 1.97
C PRO A 209 12.20 -23.87 0.89
N ARG A 210 11.05 -23.29 1.25
CA ARG A 210 9.87 -23.15 0.38
C ARG A 210 9.34 -21.72 0.26
N HIS A 211 9.90 -20.78 1.01
CA HIS A 211 9.41 -19.40 1.04
C HIS A 211 10.53 -18.50 0.55
N PHE A 212 10.15 -17.51 -0.25
CA PHE A 212 11.09 -16.54 -0.80
C PHE A 212 10.50 -15.15 -0.71
N HIS A 213 11.35 -14.18 -0.41
CA HIS A 213 11.04 -12.76 -0.56
C HIS A 213 11.53 -12.27 -1.91
N VAL A 214 10.75 -11.34 -2.49
CA VAL A 214 11.09 -10.66 -3.74
C VAL A 214 11.09 -9.18 -3.47
N ASP A 215 12.26 -8.59 -3.38
CA ASP A 215 12.39 -7.17 -3.09
C ASP A 215 12.53 -6.40 -4.39
N PHE A 216 11.68 -5.39 -4.56
CA PHE A 216 11.66 -4.46 -5.67
C PHE A 216 12.11 -3.10 -5.17
N THR A 217 13.00 -2.43 -5.92
CA THR A 217 13.06 -0.97 -5.81
C THR A 217 11.76 -0.37 -6.35
N ALA A 218 11.35 0.83 -5.86
CA ALA A 218 10.15 1.50 -6.40
C ALA A 218 10.19 1.65 -7.93
N TYR A 219 11.35 1.98 -8.48
CA TYR A 219 11.52 2.08 -9.93
C TYR A 219 11.36 0.73 -10.64
N ALA A 220 11.99 -0.34 -10.15
CA ALA A 220 11.87 -1.67 -10.75
C ALA A 220 10.44 -2.20 -10.71
N LEU A 221 9.71 -1.95 -9.60
CA LEU A 221 8.30 -2.29 -9.47
C LEU A 221 7.47 -1.60 -10.56
N LEU A 222 7.65 -0.29 -10.73
CA LEU A 222 6.90 0.50 -11.70
C LEU A 222 7.25 0.14 -13.15
N ALA A 223 8.53 -0.11 -13.44
CA ALA A 223 8.96 -0.58 -14.75
C ALA A 223 8.38 -1.97 -15.07
N ALA A 224 8.24 -2.84 -14.07
CA ALA A 224 7.58 -4.15 -14.21
C ALA A 224 6.07 -4.02 -14.42
N ALA A 225 5.41 -3.06 -13.75
CA ALA A 225 3.99 -2.80 -13.93
C ALA A 225 3.65 -2.06 -15.25
N PHE A 226 4.60 -1.33 -15.86
CA PHE A 226 4.41 -0.63 -17.13
C PHE A 226 4.25 -1.58 -18.31
N ASP A 227 5.17 -2.53 -18.45
CA ASP A 227 5.22 -3.42 -19.61
C ASP A 227 4.54 -4.76 -19.30
N ALA A 228 3.21 -4.73 -19.28
CA ALA A 228 2.40 -5.93 -19.10
C ALA A 228 2.61 -6.99 -20.19
N SER A 229 3.24 -6.63 -21.32
CA SER A 229 3.58 -7.57 -22.39
C SER A 229 4.84 -8.40 -22.10
N THR A 230 5.68 -7.93 -21.16
CA THR A 230 6.90 -8.63 -20.73
C THR A 230 6.76 -9.10 -19.29
N PRO A 231 6.26 -10.33 -19.05
CA PRO A 231 6.09 -10.84 -17.69
C PRO A 231 7.41 -10.93 -16.93
N LEU A 232 7.35 -10.79 -15.61
CA LEU A 232 8.41 -11.17 -14.70
C LEU A 232 8.53 -12.69 -14.71
N VAL A 233 9.73 -13.21 -14.95
CA VAL A 233 9.99 -14.65 -14.89
C VAL A 233 10.72 -14.95 -13.60
N PHE A 234 10.10 -15.76 -12.76
CA PHE A 234 10.71 -16.38 -11.60
C PHE A 234 11.14 -17.79 -11.99
N ALA A 235 12.43 -18.07 -11.90
CA ALA A 235 12.99 -19.37 -12.23
C ALA A 235 13.75 -19.95 -11.03
N ALA A 236 13.63 -21.26 -10.85
CA ALA A 236 14.31 -21.97 -9.79
C ALA A 236 14.61 -23.42 -10.14
N THR A 237 15.54 -24.05 -9.43
CA THR A 237 15.86 -25.46 -9.58
C THR A 237 15.28 -26.26 -8.42
N ASN A 238 14.48 -27.29 -8.73
CA ASN A 238 13.93 -28.19 -7.72
C ASN A 238 14.96 -29.23 -7.24
N GLU A 239 14.59 -30.02 -6.22
CA GLU A 239 15.44 -31.07 -5.64
C GLU A 239 15.92 -32.14 -6.65
N ARG A 240 15.25 -32.27 -7.80
CA ARG A 240 15.62 -33.21 -8.87
C ARG A 240 16.55 -32.59 -9.92
N GLY A 241 17.00 -31.35 -9.71
CA GLY A 241 17.82 -30.62 -10.67
C GLY A 241 17.04 -30.11 -11.89
N VAL A 242 15.70 -30.10 -11.84
CA VAL A 242 14.86 -29.62 -12.94
C VAL A 242 14.54 -28.14 -12.72
N GLU A 243 14.79 -27.32 -13.75
CA GLU A 243 14.39 -25.92 -13.76
C GLU A 243 12.85 -25.80 -13.87
N VAL A 244 12.27 -25.04 -12.96
CA VAL A 244 10.85 -24.67 -12.96
C VAL A 244 10.74 -23.16 -13.12
N ARG A 245 9.73 -22.73 -13.89
CA ARG A 245 9.52 -21.32 -14.22
C ARG A 245 8.09 -20.88 -13.97
N ARG A 246 7.93 -19.66 -13.48
CA ARG A 246 6.64 -18.98 -13.28
C ARG A 246 6.73 -17.58 -13.85
N GLU A 247 5.76 -17.24 -14.67
CA GLU A 247 5.59 -15.90 -15.21
C GLU A 247 4.54 -15.15 -14.38
N ALA A 248 4.79 -13.88 -14.09
CA ALA A 248 3.85 -12.99 -13.40
C ALA A 248 3.82 -11.62 -14.09
N VAL A 249 2.62 -11.12 -14.35
CA VAL A 249 2.40 -9.76 -14.85
C VAL A 249 1.96 -8.89 -13.70
N LEU A 250 2.74 -7.84 -13.41
CA LEU A 250 2.32 -6.80 -12.47
C LEU A 250 1.43 -5.79 -13.19
N ALA A 251 0.45 -5.25 -12.48
CA ALA A 251 -0.35 -4.14 -12.96
C ALA A 251 -0.58 -3.13 -11.86
N THR A 252 -0.61 -1.84 -12.23
CA THR A 252 -1.15 -0.82 -11.35
C THR A 252 -2.67 -0.77 -11.52
N ARG A 253 -3.40 -0.85 -10.40
CA ARG A 253 -4.86 -0.75 -10.33
C ARG A 253 -5.24 0.35 -9.34
N ALA A 254 -6.52 0.74 -9.31
CA ALA A 254 -7.03 1.48 -8.17
C ALA A 254 -7.48 0.50 -7.09
N ALA A 255 -7.11 0.76 -5.84
CA ALA A 255 -7.70 0.11 -4.67
C ALA A 255 -9.02 0.77 -4.29
N GLU A 256 -9.07 2.09 -4.35
CA GLU A 256 -10.23 2.89 -3.96
C GLU A 256 -10.38 4.06 -4.92
N ILE A 257 -11.62 4.43 -5.22
CA ILE A 257 -11.96 5.71 -5.82
C ILE A 257 -13.12 6.36 -5.07
N GLY A 258 -13.07 7.68 -4.96
CA GLY A 258 -14.10 8.46 -4.30
C GLY A 258 -14.42 9.72 -5.07
N VAL A 259 -15.65 10.22 -4.92
CA VAL A 259 -15.99 11.59 -5.28
C VAL A 259 -16.93 12.17 -4.23
N SER A 260 -16.73 13.45 -3.89
CA SER A 260 -17.44 14.18 -2.83
C SER A 260 -17.59 15.66 -3.21
N TRP A 261 -18.60 16.32 -2.65
CA TRP A 261 -18.70 17.79 -2.67
C TRP A 261 -17.98 18.42 -1.46
N SER A 262 -17.70 17.64 -0.42
CA SER A 262 -17.00 18.06 0.78
C SER A 262 -15.49 17.95 0.64
N ALA A 263 -14.75 18.70 1.47
CA ALA A 263 -13.30 18.68 1.46
C ALA A 263 -12.74 17.25 1.65
N PRO A 264 -11.66 16.89 0.93
CA PRO A 264 -11.24 15.51 0.77
C PRO A 264 -10.79 14.85 2.07
N PHE A 265 -10.16 15.60 2.99
CA PHE A 265 -9.71 15.08 4.28
C PHE A 265 -10.85 14.87 5.28
N ALA A 266 -12.01 15.51 5.06
CA ALA A 266 -13.21 15.26 5.85
C ALA A 266 -13.94 14.00 5.35
N SER A 267 -14.04 13.84 4.03
CA SER A 267 -14.72 12.68 3.41
C SER A 267 -13.88 11.40 3.42
N TRP A 268 -12.56 11.54 3.28
CA TRP A 268 -11.62 10.43 3.24
C TRP A 268 -10.41 10.79 4.09
N PRO A 269 -10.56 10.78 5.43
CA PRO A 269 -9.41 10.94 6.29
C PRO A 269 -8.36 9.90 5.86
N GLU A 270 -7.13 10.36 5.58
CA GLU A 270 -6.01 9.41 5.53
C GLU A 270 -6.02 8.67 6.86
N ALA A 271 -5.70 7.39 6.83
CA ALA A 271 -5.65 6.58 8.02
C ALA A 271 -4.48 7.04 8.90
N ALA A 272 -4.61 8.22 9.53
CA ALA A 272 -3.90 8.60 10.73
C ALA A 272 -4.10 7.56 11.86
N LEU A 273 -5.00 6.58 11.64
CA LEU A 273 -5.25 5.41 12.45
C LEU A 273 -4.41 4.17 12.07
N ALA A 274 -3.90 4.00 10.84
CA ALA A 274 -3.11 2.80 10.49
C ALA A 274 -1.71 2.87 11.09
N ASP A 275 -1.01 4.00 10.92
CA ASP A 275 0.27 4.25 11.62
C ASP A 275 0.07 4.25 13.14
N GLY A 276 -1.06 4.78 13.61
CA GLY A 276 -1.42 4.77 15.03
C GLY A 276 -1.62 3.34 15.55
N LEU A 277 -2.35 2.51 14.83
CA LEU A 277 -2.69 1.15 15.25
C LEU A 277 -1.52 0.19 15.09
N HIS A 278 -0.71 0.29 14.02
CA HIS A 278 0.51 -0.51 13.86
C HIS A 278 1.56 -0.11 14.91
N THR A 279 1.75 1.19 15.16
CA THR A 279 2.63 1.66 16.25
C THR A 279 2.13 1.19 17.60
N ARG A 280 0.81 1.24 17.82
CA ARG A 280 0.18 0.74 19.04
C ARG A 280 0.36 -0.76 19.18
N PHE A 281 0.14 -1.54 18.13
CA PHE A 281 0.36 -2.99 18.13
C PHE A 281 1.83 -3.35 18.36
N ALA A 282 2.77 -2.65 17.75
CA ALA A 282 4.19 -2.83 18.07
C ALA A 282 4.49 -2.56 19.55
N SER A 283 3.82 -1.59 20.17
CA SER A 283 3.94 -1.31 21.61
C SER A 283 3.32 -2.43 22.46
N ASP A 284 2.08 -2.81 22.14
CA ASP A 284 1.31 -3.83 22.84
C ASP A 284 2.00 -5.21 22.73
N LEU A 285 2.55 -5.54 21.56
CA LEU A 285 3.31 -6.76 21.31
C LEU A 285 4.59 -6.80 22.14
N ARG A 286 5.35 -5.70 22.23
CA ARG A 286 6.53 -5.64 23.11
C ARG A 286 6.15 -5.87 24.57
N ALA A 287 5.02 -5.34 25.03
CA ALA A 287 4.50 -5.60 26.38
C ALA A 287 4.05 -7.06 26.57
N ALA A 288 3.38 -7.65 25.58
CA ALA A 288 2.98 -9.05 25.59
C ALA A 288 4.20 -9.99 25.65
N LEU A 289 5.27 -9.66 24.91
CA LEU A 289 6.55 -10.38 24.95
C LEU A 289 7.19 -10.35 26.35
N GLU A 290 7.16 -9.21 27.05
CA GLU A 290 7.66 -9.14 28.43
C GLU A 290 6.91 -10.12 29.35
N GLY A 291 5.58 -10.16 29.26
CA GLY A 291 4.75 -11.11 30.02
C GLY A 291 5.03 -12.57 29.64
N HIS A 292 5.22 -12.85 28.35
CA HIS A 292 5.51 -14.19 27.85
C HIS A 292 6.89 -14.68 28.31
N TYR A 293 7.93 -13.85 28.18
CA TYR A 293 9.30 -14.18 28.62
C TYR A 293 9.44 -14.26 30.13
N ALA A 294 8.65 -13.50 30.90
CA ALA A 294 8.62 -13.66 32.35
C ALA A 294 8.17 -15.07 32.76
N ARG A 295 7.34 -15.74 31.94
CA ARG A 295 6.85 -17.09 32.22
C ARG A 295 7.67 -18.20 31.55
N TYR A 296 8.11 -18.00 30.32
CA TYR A 296 8.72 -19.06 29.49
C TYR A 296 10.15 -18.73 29.01
N GLY A 297 10.71 -17.59 29.41
CA GLY A 297 11.97 -17.08 28.84
C GLY A 297 13.18 -18.00 29.05
N SER A 298 13.25 -18.71 30.17
CA SER A 298 14.32 -19.70 30.41
C SER A 298 14.29 -20.83 29.38
N ASP A 299 13.09 -21.33 29.08
CA ASP A 299 12.89 -22.48 28.19
C ASP A 299 13.09 -22.06 26.73
N ILE A 300 12.65 -20.86 26.37
CA ILE A 300 12.87 -20.25 25.05
C ILE A 300 14.37 -20.15 24.78
N VAL A 301 15.14 -19.54 25.69
CA VAL A 301 16.59 -19.37 25.50
C VAL A 301 17.33 -20.72 25.55
N ALA A 302 16.94 -21.63 26.45
CA ALA A 302 17.54 -22.97 26.53
C ALA A 302 17.31 -23.81 25.26
N SER A 303 16.22 -23.55 24.55
CA SER A 303 15.88 -24.19 23.27
C SER A 303 16.53 -23.53 22.05
N GLY A 304 17.38 -22.51 22.26
CA GLY A 304 18.06 -21.77 21.19
C GLY A 304 17.25 -20.59 20.62
N GLY A 305 16.18 -20.18 21.29
CA GLY A 305 15.41 -19.00 20.91
C GLY A 305 16.09 -17.68 21.29
N ASN A 306 15.57 -16.57 20.74
CA ASN A 306 16.08 -15.21 20.99
C ASN A 306 15.96 -14.80 22.46
N SER A 307 16.83 -13.89 22.91
CA SER A 307 16.63 -13.23 24.20
C SER A 307 15.44 -12.27 24.14
N LEU A 308 14.87 -11.88 25.29
CA LEU A 308 13.79 -10.88 25.32
C LEU A 308 14.22 -9.55 24.68
N ALA A 309 15.47 -9.14 24.88
CA ALA A 309 16.00 -7.90 24.30
C ALA A 309 15.99 -7.97 22.77
N ASP A 310 16.44 -9.09 22.20
CA ASP A 310 16.47 -9.30 20.76
C ASP A 310 15.06 -9.42 20.18
N ALA A 311 14.16 -10.17 20.84
CA ALA A 311 12.76 -10.31 20.42
C ALA A 311 12.00 -8.96 20.44
N ARG A 312 12.30 -8.07 21.40
CA ARG A 312 11.72 -6.72 21.41
C ARG A 312 12.28 -5.83 20.29
N ALA A 313 13.57 -6.00 19.99
CA ALA A 313 14.25 -5.26 18.93
C ALA A 313 13.80 -5.69 17.54
N SER A 314 13.35 -6.93 17.37
CA SER A 314 12.80 -7.45 16.11
C SER A 314 11.36 -7.04 15.83
N VAL A 315 10.65 -6.42 16.79
CA VAL A 315 9.33 -5.85 16.53
C VAL A 315 9.49 -4.59 15.69
N ASP A 316 9.20 -4.67 14.40
CA ASP A 316 9.24 -3.59 13.43
C ASP A 316 7.81 -3.21 12.99
N VAL A 317 7.46 -1.93 13.15
CA VAL A 317 6.17 -1.39 12.73
C VAL A 317 5.95 -1.60 11.22
N GLY A 318 7.03 -1.53 10.42
CA GLY A 318 6.96 -1.70 8.96
C GLY A 318 6.67 -3.13 8.50
N GLN A 319 6.74 -4.11 9.39
CA GLN A 319 6.43 -5.52 9.09
C GLN A 319 5.05 -5.95 9.59
N ILE A 320 4.34 -5.07 10.29
CA ILE A 320 2.98 -5.33 10.76
C ILE A 320 2.03 -5.27 9.57
N GLU A 321 1.25 -6.33 9.40
CA GLU A 321 0.25 -6.47 8.34
C GLU A 321 -1.15 -6.61 8.96
N GLU A 322 -2.18 -6.05 8.34
CA GLU A 322 -3.57 -6.42 8.67
C GLU A 322 -3.92 -7.70 7.94
N LEU A 323 -4.53 -8.66 8.64
CA LEU A 323 -5.08 -9.85 8.02
C LEU A 323 -6.27 -9.47 7.15
N ALA A 324 -6.25 -9.93 5.89
CA ALA A 324 -7.32 -9.70 4.94
C ALA A 324 -8.31 -10.89 4.86
N ASP A 325 -7.85 -12.10 5.19
CA ASP A 325 -8.65 -13.33 5.16
C ASP A 325 -9.00 -13.78 6.59
N PRO A 326 -10.28 -13.89 6.96
CA PRO A 326 -10.69 -14.42 8.25
C PRO A 326 -10.19 -15.84 8.53
N ASP A 327 -9.91 -16.65 7.49
CA ASP A 327 -9.38 -18.01 7.65
C ASP A 327 -7.90 -18.00 8.13
N ASP A 328 -7.19 -16.88 7.99
CA ASP A 328 -5.83 -16.70 8.50
C ASP A 328 -5.79 -16.28 9.99
N ASP A 329 -6.95 -15.93 10.58
CA ASP A 329 -7.06 -15.61 12.02
C ASP A 329 -7.36 -16.87 12.85
N PRO A 330 -6.44 -17.32 13.72
CA PRO A 330 -6.63 -18.55 14.49
C PRO A 330 -7.77 -18.49 15.51
N TYR A 331 -8.27 -17.30 15.84
CA TYR A 331 -9.39 -17.10 16.75
C TYR A 331 -10.71 -16.79 16.04
N GLY A 332 -10.71 -16.67 14.70
CA GLY A 332 -11.90 -16.49 13.88
C GLY A 332 -12.71 -15.24 14.24
N HIS A 333 -12.03 -14.11 14.47
CA HIS A 333 -12.71 -12.84 14.73
C HIS A 333 -13.54 -12.40 13.52
N ASP A 334 -14.64 -11.70 13.79
CA ASP A 334 -15.46 -11.09 12.73
C ASP A 334 -14.80 -9.80 12.23
N PHE A 335 -14.20 -9.87 11.04
CA PHE A 335 -13.46 -8.75 10.44
C PHE A 335 -14.36 -7.56 10.08
N SER A 336 -15.69 -7.69 10.12
CA SER A 336 -16.58 -6.52 9.99
C SER A 336 -16.55 -5.61 11.23
N SER A 337 -16.16 -6.14 12.39
CA SER A 337 -16.12 -5.42 13.66
C SER A 337 -14.72 -5.38 14.30
N VAL A 338 -13.81 -6.23 13.83
CA VAL A 338 -12.44 -6.38 14.35
C VAL A 338 -11.42 -6.13 13.25
N GLN A 339 -10.30 -5.51 13.62
CA GLN A 339 -9.09 -5.41 12.82
C GLN A 339 -8.03 -6.30 13.47
N VAL A 340 -7.52 -7.29 12.73
CA VAL A 340 -6.48 -8.20 13.23
C VAL A 340 -5.17 -7.87 12.54
N LEU A 341 -4.17 -7.51 13.34
CA LEU A 341 -2.82 -7.25 12.89
C LEU A 341 -1.93 -8.46 13.18
N VAL A 342 -0.97 -8.73 12.32
CA VAL A 342 -0.01 -9.83 12.45
C VAL A 342 1.42 -9.31 12.32
N HIS A 343 2.35 -9.90 13.07
CA HIS A 343 3.78 -9.64 12.92
C HIS A 343 4.51 -10.94 12.54
N PRO A 344 5.02 -11.06 11.30
CA PRO A 344 5.59 -12.31 10.79
C PRO A 344 6.95 -12.67 11.42
N ASP A 345 7.77 -11.66 11.77
CA ASP A 345 9.18 -11.89 12.11
C ASP A 345 9.46 -12.06 13.62
N VAL A 346 8.44 -12.04 14.47
CA VAL A 346 8.59 -12.42 15.89
C VAL A 346 8.35 -13.93 16.05
N SER A 347 9.00 -14.72 15.21
CA SER A 347 9.02 -16.17 15.34
C SER A 347 10.20 -16.58 16.23
N PHE A 348 9.94 -17.36 17.29
CA PHE A 348 11.05 -17.93 18.06
C PHE A 348 11.63 -19.10 17.26
N PRO A 349 12.97 -19.20 17.14
CA PRO A 349 13.61 -20.39 16.60
C PRO A 349 13.03 -21.67 17.22
N GLY A 350 12.37 -22.49 16.41
CA GLY A 350 11.76 -23.75 16.83
C GLY A 350 10.30 -23.69 17.32
N SER A 351 9.69 -22.51 17.51
CA SER A 351 8.28 -22.44 17.92
C SER A 351 7.29 -22.30 16.77
N GLY A 352 7.71 -21.73 15.63
CA GLY A 352 6.80 -21.40 14.52
C GLY A 352 5.72 -20.36 14.89
N ALA A 353 5.84 -19.75 16.07
CA ALA A 353 4.81 -18.89 16.63
C ALA A 353 4.69 -17.60 15.82
N VAL A 354 3.47 -17.29 15.37
CA VAL A 354 3.11 -15.99 14.80
C VAL A 354 2.32 -15.22 15.85
N TRP A 355 2.56 -13.91 15.95
CA TRP A 355 1.89 -13.03 16.89
C TRP A 355 0.85 -12.16 16.20
N PHE A 356 -0.30 -12.02 16.87
CA PHE A 356 -1.46 -11.29 16.39
C PHE A 356 -1.93 -10.29 17.43
N GLY A 357 -2.51 -9.19 16.98
CA GLY A 357 -3.21 -8.20 17.79
C GLY A 357 -4.60 -7.94 17.23
N ALA A 358 -5.64 -8.19 18.01
CA ALA A 358 -7.02 -7.89 17.64
C ALA A 358 -7.46 -6.56 18.26
N TYR A 359 -8.09 -5.71 17.46
CA TYR A 359 -8.56 -4.38 17.83
C TYR A 359 -10.00 -4.15 17.36
N GLU A 360 -10.79 -3.39 18.12
CA GLU A 360 -12.10 -2.92 17.65
C GLU A 360 -11.91 -2.02 16.41
N ARG A 361 -12.63 -2.27 15.33
CA ARG A 361 -12.44 -1.57 14.05
C ARG A 361 -12.78 -0.08 14.12
N ASP A 362 -13.83 0.30 14.85
CA ASP A 362 -14.30 1.69 14.91
C ASP A 362 -13.54 2.56 15.94
N GLY A 363 -13.04 1.93 17.01
CA GLY A 363 -12.41 2.63 18.14
C GLY A 363 -10.92 2.35 18.32
N GLY A 364 -10.38 1.34 17.63
CA GLY A 364 -9.01 0.86 17.80
C GLY A 364 -8.72 0.33 19.20
N ALA A 365 -9.73 -0.01 20.02
CA ALA A 365 -9.52 -0.53 21.36
C ALA A 365 -8.89 -1.93 21.28
N LEU A 366 -7.85 -2.19 22.09
CA LEU A 366 -7.21 -3.51 22.10
C LEU A 366 -8.16 -4.55 22.68
N ILE A 367 -8.49 -5.56 21.89
CA ILE A 367 -9.23 -6.76 22.31
C ILE A 367 -8.24 -7.75 22.94
N GLY A 368 -7.09 -7.98 22.28
CA GLY A 368 -6.03 -8.81 22.83
C GLY A 368 -4.83 -9.00 21.91
N VAL A 369 -3.69 -9.38 22.50
CA VAL A 369 -2.49 -9.84 21.78
C VAL A 369 -2.28 -11.31 22.09
N TYR A 370 -2.13 -12.14 21.07
CA TYR A 370 -2.02 -13.59 21.20
C TYR A 370 -0.98 -14.16 20.22
N SER A 371 -0.50 -15.37 20.52
CA SER A 371 0.38 -16.13 19.63
C SER A 371 -0.26 -17.45 19.24
N PHE A 372 0.06 -17.94 18.04
CA PHE A 372 -0.41 -19.22 17.52
C PHE A 372 0.72 -19.93 16.77
N ASN A 373 0.76 -21.27 16.88
CA ASN A 373 1.78 -22.13 16.26
C ASN A 373 1.19 -22.99 15.15
#